data_AF-A0A969JZ73-F1
#
_entry.id   AF-A0A969JZ73-F1
#
_cell.length_a   1.000
_cell.length_b   1.000
_cell.length_c   1.000
_cell.angle_alpha   90.00
_cell.angle_beta   90.00
_cell.angle_gamma   90.00
#
_symmetry.space_group_name_H-M   'P 1'
#
loop_
_entity.id
_entity.type
_entity.pdbx_description
1 polymer ?
#
loop_
_entity_poly.entity_id
_entity_poly.type
_entity_poly.pdbx_seq_one_letter_code
_entity_poly.pdbx_strand_id
1 'polypeptide(L)'
;MYGEPRLTLFRVGKTDPLSLDEYLAHEGYVGLQNAMQFTPEEIIQRMTESGIVGRGGAMFPLGNKWKFTRAAPGTPTQKHIIANCDESEPGTFKDRGLMEEDPFSLVEAMTLAAYVVGPKWLDFVRGEYPRSYNGC
;
A
#
# COMPACT_ATOMS: atom_id res chain seq x y z
N MET A 1 22.89 -7.04 -4.73
CA MET A 1 21.65 -6.68 -5.45
C MET A 1 21.94 -5.48 -6.32
N TYR A 2 22.15 -5.69 -7.62
CA TYR A 2 22.12 -4.63 -8.63
C TYR A 2 20.68 -4.58 -9.16
N GLY A 3 20.03 -3.42 -9.10
CA GLY A 3 18.70 -3.27 -9.67
C GLY A 3 17.98 -2.03 -9.16
N GLU A 4 17.73 -1.11 -10.09
CA GLU A 4 16.74 -0.03 -10.10
C GLU A 4 16.75 0.98 -8.92
N PRO A 5 16.28 2.23 -9.13
CA PRO A 5 16.07 3.16 -8.03
C PRO A 5 15.13 2.49 -7.02
N ARG A 6 15.51 2.49 -5.73
CA ARG A 6 14.72 1.92 -4.63
C ARG A 6 13.45 2.76 -4.38
N LEU A 7 12.49 2.74 -5.30
CA LEU A 7 11.27 3.56 -5.23
C LEU A 7 10.45 3.26 -3.98
N THR A 8 10.32 1.98 -3.59
CA THR A 8 9.56 1.56 -2.40
C THR A 8 10.33 1.61 -1.08
N LEU A 9 11.66 1.79 -1.12
CA LEU A 9 12.50 1.89 0.10
C LEU A 9 13.21 3.25 0.16
N PHE A 10 12.65 4.26 -0.50
CA PHE A 10 13.31 5.54 -0.69
C PHE A 10 13.56 6.28 0.63
N ARG A 11 12.65 6.13 1.61
CA ARG A 11 12.69 6.76 2.94
C ARG A 11 13.24 5.86 4.06
N VAL A 12 13.31 4.54 3.85
CA VAL A 12 13.79 3.59 4.86
C VAL A 12 15.20 3.96 5.34
N GLY A 13 15.35 4.12 6.66
CA GLY A 13 16.60 4.52 7.31
C GLY A 13 17.05 5.97 7.07
N LYS A 14 16.19 6.83 6.51
CA LYS A 14 16.47 8.26 6.27
C LYS A 14 15.59 9.21 7.07
N THR A 15 14.44 8.74 7.53
CA THR A 15 13.46 9.53 8.28
C THR A 15 13.11 8.82 9.58
N ASP A 16 12.69 9.58 10.59
CA ASP A 16 11.99 9.05 11.74
C ASP A 16 10.64 8.46 11.29
N PRO A 17 10.44 7.13 11.40
CA PRO A 17 9.22 6.47 10.93
C PRO A 17 7.96 6.88 11.69
N LEU A 18 8.09 7.49 12.87
CA LEU A 18 6.97 7.97 13.67
C LEU A 18 6.67 9.46 13.44
N SER A 19 7.51 10.16 12.68
CA SER A 19 7.36 11.58 12.41
C SER A 19 6.57 11.82 11.11
N LEU A 20 5.32 12.27 11.27
CA LEU A 20 4.50 12.70 10.14
C LEU A 20 5.11 13.91 9.42
N ASP A 21 5.76 14.82 10.15
CA ASP A 21 6.40 16.00 9.56
C ASP A 21 7.57 15.61 8.66
N GLU A 22 8.40 14.64 9.07
CA GLU A 22 9.47 14.13 8.22
C GLU A 22 8.92 13.37 7.01
N TYR A 23 7.83 12.62 7.18
CA TYR A 23 7.16 11.96 6.08
C TYR A 23 6.70 12.97 5.01
N LEU A 24 6.04 14.05 5.43
CA LEU A 24 5.59 15.14 4.56
C LEU A 24 6.76 15.86 3.88
N ALA A 25 7.83 16.14 4.62
CA ALA A 25 9.03 16.78 4.09
C ALA A 25 9.75 15.93 3.03
N HIS A 26 9.57 14.61 3.04
CA HIS A 26 10.17 13.65 2.12
C HIS A 26 9.15 13.08 1.11
N GLU A 27 8.34 13.96 0.52
CA GLU A 27 7.37 13.64 -0.55
C GLU A 27 6.24 12.67 -0.13
N GLY A 28 5.95 12.57 1.17
CA GLY A 28 4.78 11.86 1.67
C GLY A 28 3.48 12.47 1.16
N TYR A 29 2.49 11.64 0.81
CA TYR A 29 1.19 12.03 0.25
C TYR A 29 1.19 12.74 -1.10
N VAL A 30 2.34 13.06 -1.69
CA VAL A 30 2.41 13.68 -3.03
C VAL A 30 1.78 12.75 -4.08
N GLY A 31 2.03 11.44 -3.98
CA GLY A 31 1.45 10.43 -4.87
C GLY A 31 -0.07 10.36 -4.74
N LEU A 32 -0.57 10.29 -3.51
CA LEU A 32 -2.00 10.27 -3.21
C LEU A 32 -2.69 11.55 -3.66
N GLN A 33 -2.12 12.73 -3.38
CA GLN A 33 -2.68 14.01 -3.81
C GLN A 33 -2.85 14.07 -5.33
N ASN A 34 -1.85 13.61 -6.08
CA ASN A 34 -1.93 13.51 -7.54
C ASN A 34 -2.98 12.48 -7.98
N ALA A 35 -3.02 11.31 -7.32
CA ALA A 35 -3.97 10.25 -7.66
C ALA A 35 -5.43 10.68 -7.43
N MET A 36 -5.70 11.43 -6.36
CA MET A 36 -7.04 11.92 -6.01
C MET A 36 -7.58 12.98 -6.99
N GLN A 37 -6.78 13.46 -7.95
CA GLN A 37 -7.26 14.30 -9.05
C GLN A 37 -7.96 13.49 -10.14
N PHE A 38 -7.81 12.17 -10.12
CA PHE A 38 -8.41 11.25 -11.09
C PHE A 38 -9.59 10.52 -10.48
N THR A 39 -10.55 10.16 -11.34
CA THR A 39 -11.63 9.26 -10.99
C THR A 39 -11.11 7.85 -10.67
N PRO A 40 -11.81 7.05 -9.87
CA PRO A 40 -11.45 5.65 -9.62
C PRO A 40 -11.21 4.83 -10.90
N GLU A 41 -12.01 5.07 -11.94
CA GLU A 41 -11.91 4.41 -13.24
C GLU A 41 -10.59 4.76 -13.95
N GLU A 42 -10.21 6.04 -13.95
CA GLU A 42 -8.93 6.50 -14.51
C GLU A 42 -7.74 5.96 -13.73
N ILE A 43 -7.83 5.87 -12.40
CA ILE A 43 -6.79 5.25 -11.56
C ILE A 43 -6.61 3.77 -11.94
N ILE A 44 -7.71 3.02 -12.04
CA ILE A 44 -7.68 1.60 -12.46
C ILE A 44 -7.04 1.46 -13.84
N GLN A 45 -7.39 2.33 -14.79
CA GLN A 45 -6.81 2.33 -16.12
C GLN A 45 -5.29 2.55 -16.06
N ARG A 46 -4.83 3.60 -15.37
CA ARG A 46 -3.40 3.90 -15.21
C ARG A 46 -2.63 2.73 -14.56
N MET A 47 -3.20 2.08 -13.54
CA MET A 47 -2.59 0.90 -12.91
C MET A 47 -2.55 -0.32 -13.84
N THR A 48 -3.54 -0.46 -14.71
CA THR A 48 -3.56 -1.53 -15.72
C THR A 48 -2.47 -1.28 -16.75
N GLU A 49 -2.33 -0.04 -17.23
CA GLU A 49 -1.29 0.38 -18.18
C GLU A 49 0.12 0.29 -17.59
N SER A 50 0.28 0.53 -16.28
CA SER A 50 1.58 0.43 -15.61
C SER A 50 2.08 -1.01 -15.45
N GLY A 51 1.23 -2.01 -15.69
CA GLY A 51 1.58 -3.42 -15.52
C GLY A 51 1.89 -3.82 -14.08
N ILE A 52 1.43 -3.06 -13.08
CA ILE A 52 1.72 -3.38 -11.68
C ILE A 52 0.98 -4.64 -11.24
N VAL A 53 1.71 -5.53 -10.58
CA VAL A 53 1.23 -6.85 -10.15
C VAL A 53 1.30 -7.00 -8.64
N GLY A 54 0.47 -7.88 -8.08
CA GLY A 54 0.50 -8.23 -6.67
C GLY A 54 1.82 -8.88 -6.26
N ARG A 55 2.45 -8.38 -5.19
CA ARG A 55 3.78 -8.82 -4.72
C ARG A 55 3.75 -9.96 -3.70
N GLY A 56 2.57 -10.50 -3.38
CA GLY A 56 2.38 -11.64 -2.47
C GLY A 56 2.50 -13.02 -3.12
N GLY A 57 3.26 -13.16 -4.21
CA GLY A 57 3.52 -14.44 -4.88
C GLY A 57 2.62 -14.77 -6.08
N ALA A 58 1.35 -14.37 -6.07
CA ALA A 58 0.42 -14.67 -7.17
C ALA A 58 0.65 -13.85 -8.46
N MET A 59 1.38 -12.73 -8.38
CA MET A 59 1.70 -11.85 -9.53
C MET A 59 0.47 -11.42 -10.35
N PHE A 60 -0.71 -11.39 -9.73
CA PHE A 60 -1.95 -11.02 -10.40
C PHE A 60 -1.99 -9.52 -10.72
N PRO A 61 -2.41 -9.08 -11.92
CA PRO A 61 -2.48 -7.66 -12.28
C PRO A 61 -3.39 -6.87 -11.34
N LEU A 62 -2.84 -5.83 -10.71
CA LEU A 62 -3.53 -5.09 -9.65
C LEU A 62 -4.72 -4.29 -10.21
N GLY A 63 -4.56 -3.70 -11.40
CA GLY A 63 -5.64 -3.00 -12.10
C GLY A 63 -6.86 -3.90 -12.34
N ASN A 64 -6.65 -5.13 -12.81
CA ASN A 64 -7.73 -6.11 -12.99
C ASN A 64 -8.38 -6.49 -11.65
N LYS A 65 -7.57 -6.69 -10.60
CA LYS A 65 -8.09 -7.00 -9.26
C LYS A 65 -9.06 -5.91 -8.80
N TRP A 66 -8.64 -4.65 -8.86
CA TRP A 66 -9.46 -3.51 -8.44
C TRP A 66 -10.69 -3.32 -9.32
N LYS A 67 -10.55 -3.50 -10.64
CA LYS A 67 -11.68 -3.48 -11.58
C LYS A 67 -12.75 -4.49 -11.20
N PHE A 68 -12.36 -5.74 -10.93
CA PHE A 68 -13.31 -6.79 -10.56
C PHE A 68 -13.97 -6.52 -9.21
N THR A 69 -13.22 -6.09 -8.20
CA THR A 69 -13.79 -5.75 -6.89
C THR A 69 -14.76 -4.56 -6.98
N ARG A 70 -14.42 -3.53 -7.76
CA ARG A 70 -15.30 -2.37 -7.96
C ARG A 70 -16.56 -2.72 -8.76
N ALA A 71 -16.47 -3.62 -9.74
CA ALA A 71 -17.61 -4.09 -10.52
C ALA A 71 -18.50 -5.11 -9.79
N ALA A 72 -18.01 -5.70 -8.68
CA ALA A 72 -18.79 -6.65 -7.90
C ALA A 72 -20.09 -6.02 -7.38
N PRO A 73 -21.21 -6.77 -7.32
CA PRO A 73 -22.48 -6.29 -6.78
C PRO A 73 -22.35 -5.76 -5.34
N GLY A 74 -23.28 -4.89 -4.95
CA GLY A 74 -23.32 -4.27 -3.62
C GLY A 74 -22.82 -2.84 -3.61
N THR A 75 -23.02 -2.15 -2.49
CA THR A 75 -22.59 -0.76 -2.33
C THR A 75 -21.09 -0.68 -2.00
N PRO A 76 -20.40 0.43 -2.32
CA PRO A 76 -19.00 0.62 -1.92
C PRO A 76 -18.78 0.41 -0.40
N THR A 77 -19.75 0.80 0.43
CA THR A 77 -19.72 0.63 1.88
C THR A 77 -19.77 -0.83 2.37
N GLN A 78 -20.07 -1.79 1.49
CA GLN A 78 -20.02 -3.22 1.79
C GLN A 78 -18.68 -3.86 1.38
N LYS A 79 -17.85 -3.14 0.61
CA LYS A 79 -16.58 -3.66 0.10
C LYS A 79 -15.48 -3.41 1.12
N HIS A 80 -14.61 -4.40 1.26
CA HIS A 80 -13.50 -4.38 2.21
C HIS A 80 -12.17 -4.47 1.48
N ILE A 81 -11.18 -3.78 2.03
CA ILE A 81 -9.79 -3.82 1.60
C ILE A 81 -8.97 -4.39 2.74
N ILE A 82 -8.06 -5.29 2.43
CA ILE A 82 -7.21 -5.95 3.43
C ILE A 82 -5.76 -5.75 2.99
N ALA A 83 -4.97 -5.08 3.83
CA ALA A 83 -3.52 -5.16 3.74
C ALA A 83 -3.08 -6.48 4.37
N ASN A 84 -2.60 -7.41 3.56
CA ASN A 84 -2.03 -8.65 4.08
C ASN A 84 -0.54 -8.41 4.38
N CYS A 85 -0.23 -8.15 5.63
CA CYS A 85 1.14 -7.96 6.14
C CYS A 85 1.66 -9.20 6.88
N ASP A 86 1.07 -10.37 6.61
CA ASP A 86 1.53 -11.66 7.11
C ASP A 86 2.67 -12.22 6.24
N GLU A 87 3.90 -11.82 6.57
CA GLU A 87 5.11 -12.30 5.91
C GLU A 87 5.64 -13.55 6.63
N SER A 88 5.06 -14.71 6.31
CA SER A 88 5.35 -16.01 6.95
C SER A 88 6.28 -16.93 6.15
N GLU A 89 6.68 -16.54 4.94
CA GLU A 89 7.63 -17.30 4.11
C GLU A 89 9.07 -17.13 4.61
N PRO A 90 9.81 -18.23 4.90
CA PRO A 90 11.20 -18.15 5.38
C PRO A 90 12.10 -17.36 4.42
N GLY A 91 12.82 -16.37 4.95
CA GLY A 91 13.75 -15.53 4.17
C GLY A 91 13.12 -14.28 3.55
N THR A 92 11.82 -14.02 3.78
CA THR A 92 11.11 -12.85 3.26
C THR A 92 10.89 -11.85 4.41
N PHE A 93 11.40 -10.62 4.27
CA PHE A 93 11.36 -9.57 5.31
C PHE A 93 11.14 -8.15 4.72
N LYS A 94 10.63 -8.09 3.50
CA LYS A 94 10.46 -6.82 2.76
C LYS A 94 9.31 -5.98 3.32
N ASP A 95 8.24 -6.64 3.77
CA ASP A 95 7.04 -5.95 4.25
C ASP A 95 7.27 -5.46 5.68
N ARG A 96 8.02 -6.22 6.48
CA ARG A 96 8.50 -5.78 7.80
C ARG A 96 9.28 -4.48 7.74
N GLY A 97 10.24 -4.36 6.84
CA GLY A 97 11.06 -3.16 6.71
C GLY A 97 10.23 -1.92 6.37
N LEU A 98 9.22 -2.07 5.50
CA LEU A 98 8.31 -0.97 5.17
C LEU A 98 7.44 -0.58 6.37
N MET A 99 6.91 -1.54 7.11
CA MET A 99 6.06 -1.25 8.27
C MET A 99 6.83 -0.63 9.46
N GLU A 100 8.07 -1.05 9.69
CA GLU A 100 8.88 -0.50 10.78
C GLU A 100 9.50 0.86 10.43
N GLU A 101 9.80 1.12 9.15
CA GLU A 101 10.62 2.28 8.74
C GLU A 101 9.91 3.29 7.82
N ASP A 102 8.75 2.97 7.25
CA ASP A 102 7.92 3.89 6.45
C ASP A 102 6.41 3.53 6.55
N PRO A 103 5.84 3.50 7.77
CA PRO A 103 4.45 3.04 7.99
C PRO A 103 3.42 3.93 7.29
N PHE A 104 3.68 5.24 7.16
CA PHE A 104 2.76 6.17 6.50
C PHE A 104 2.57 5.86 5.01
N SER A 105 3.56 5.25 4.34
CA SER A 105 3.39 4.81 2.95
C SER A 105 2.36 3.69 2.79
N LEU A 106 2.21 2.82 3.79
CA LEU A 106 1.13 1.82 3.81
C LEU A 106 -0.23 2.51 3.96
N VAL A 107 -0.34 3.48 4.88
CA VAL A 107 -1.56 4.27 5.09
C VAL A 107 -1.94 5.03 3.81
N GLU A 108 -0.98 5.64 3.12
CA GLU A 108 -1.19 6.33 1.84
C GLU A 108 -1.75 5.37 0.79
N ALA A 109 -1.14 4.19 0.63
CA ALA A 109 -1.59 3.17 -0.31
C ALA A 109 -2.99 2.63 0.01
N MET A 110 -3.29 2.41 1.30
CA MET A 110 -4.60 1.94 1.77
C MET A 110 -5.68 3.00 1.57
N THR A 111 -5.34 4.28 1.74
CA THR A 111 -6.25 5.40 1.47
C THR A 111 -6.62 5.47 0.00
N LEU A 112 -5.63 5.33 -0.90
CA LEU A 112 -5.88 5.27 -2.33
C LEU A 112 -6.76 4.07 -2.71
N ALA A 113 -6.47 2.90 -2.16
CA ALA A 113 -7.28 1.71 -2.39
C ALA A 113 -8.72 1.93 -1.93
N ALA A 114 -8.91 2.56 -0.75
CA ALA A 114 -10.23 2.87 -0.19
C ALA A 114 -11.04 3.82 -1.06
N TYR A 115 -10.36 4.84 -1.62
CA TYR A 115 -10.97 5.76 -2.59
C TYR A 115 -11.47 5.02 -3.84
N VAL A 116 -10.70 4.04 -4.33
CA VAL A 116 -11.04 3.31 -5.57
C VAL A 116 -12.08 2.21 -5.35
N VAL A 117 -11.99 1.44 -4.27
CA VAL A 117 -12.75 0.20 -4.09
C VAL A 117 -13.89 0.33 -3.09
N GLY A 118 -13.68 1.05 -1.99
CA GLY A 118 -14.67 1.22 -0.92
C GLY A 118 -14.01 1.56 0.41
N PRO A 119 -14.73 2.27 1.32
CA PRO A 119 -14.12 2.94 2.47
C PRO A 119 -13.72 2.01 3.63
N LYS A 120 -14.14 0.73 3.64
CA LYS A 120 -13.79 -0.18 4.73
C LYS A 120 -12.44 -0.82 4.47
N TRP A 121 -11.56 -0.74 5.45
CA TRP A 121 -10.24 -1.33 5.39
C TRP A 121 -9.86 -1.98 6.71
N LEU A 122 -8.99 -2.99 6.62
CA LEU A 122 -8.41 -3.71 7.75
C LEU A 122 -6.94 -3.98 7.43
N ASP A 123 -6.07 -3.75 8.39
CA ASP A 123 -4.68 -4.18 8.32
C ASP A 123 -4.52 -5.50 9.07
N PHE A 124 -4.00 -6.52 8.38
CA PHE A 124 -3.70 -7.81 8.98
C PHE A 124 -2.19 -7.93 9.20
N VAL A 125 -1.76 -7.63 10.41
CA VAL A 125 -0.36 -7.72 10.85
C VAL A 125 -0.19 -8.95 11.73
N ARG A 126 0.89 -9.71 11.49
CA ARG A 126 1.21 -10.89 12.31
C ARG A 126 1.63 -10.51 13.73
N GLY A 127 1.34 -11.40 14.69
CA GLY A 127 1.62 -11.17 16.12
C GLY A 127 3.11 -11.11 16.48
N GLU A 128 4.00 -11.58 15.60
CA GLU A 128 5.45 -11.62 15.85
C GLU A 128 6.18 -10.31 15.50
N TYR A 129 5.48 -9.27 15.04
CA TYR A 129 6.05 -7.95 14.72
C TYR A 129 5.61 -6.88 15.73
N PRO A 130 6.04 -6.97 17.01
CA PRO A 130 5.56 -6.08 18.06
C PRO A 130 5.87 -4.60 17.81
N ARG A 131 6.97 -4.28 17.11
CA ARG A 131 7.31 -2.90 16.75
C ARG A 131 6.39 -2.31 15.68
N SER A 132 5.77 -3.14 14.83
CA SER A 132 4.88 -2.68 13.77
C SER A 132 3.47 -2.30 14.26
N TYR A 133 3.04 -2.77 15.44
CA TYR A 133 1.71 -2.45 15.98
C TYR A 133 1.71 -1.80 17.37
N ASN A 134 2.82 -1.81 18.12
CA ASN A 134 2.89 -1.12 19.42
C ASN A 134 3.46 0.30 19.35
N GLY A 135 4.04 0.70 18.21
CA GLY A 135 4.93 1.88 18.16
C GLY A 135 6.19 1.67 19.01
N CYS A 136 7.19 2.53 18.84
CA CYS A 136 8.28 2.66 19.80
C CYS A 136 7.98 3.78 20.79
#